data_AF-A0A7D5MIQ6-F1
#
_entry.id   AF-A0A7D5MIQ6-F1
#
_cell.length_a   1.000
_cell.length_b   1.000
_cell.length_c   1.000
_cell.angle_alpha   90.00
_cell.angle_beta   90.00
_cell.angle_gamma   90.00
#
_symmetry.space_group_name_H-M   'P 1'
#
loop_
_entity.id
_entity.type
_entity.pdbx_description
1 polymer ?
#
loop_
_entity_poly.entity_id
_entity_poly.type
_entity_poly.pdbx_seq_one_letter_code
_entity_poly.pdbx_strand_id
1 'polypeptide(L)'
;MALNACEAGLDVVILNPTSAIGPPDQKPSLLGKAVIDLYKGSLPFVVQGGFDFCDVRDIAFGAVKALEKGRKGEAYLLSGHYHSIKELADFVMEAKTQKRLVELPLYIANIAFPFVKFYSWLTKTTFI
;
A
#
# COMPACT_ATOMS: atom_id res chain seq x y z
N MET A 1 -14.25 11.25 -14.75
CA MET A 1 -15.18 10.15 -14.38
C MET A 1 -16.06 10.55 -13.20
N ALA A 2 -15.56 10.69 -11.96
CA ALA A 2 -16.40 11.11 -10.83
C ALA A 2 -16.82 12.60 -10.90
N LEU A 3 -15.91 13.50 -11.29
CA LEU A 3 -16.22 14.93 -11.45
C LEU A 3 -17.23 15.17 -12.59
N ASN A 4 -17.09 14.49 -13.72
CA ASN A 4 -18.06 14.56 -14.83
C ASN A 4 -19.46 14.08 -14.39
N ALA A 5 -19.56 13.10 -13.49
CA ALA A 5 -20.83 12.66 -12.94
C ALA A 5 -21.47 13.76 -12.06
N CYS A 6 -20.66 14.49 -11.30
CA CYS A 6 -21.11 15.67 -10.55
C CYS A 6 -21.60 16.79 -11.49
N GLU A 7 -20.89 17.06 -12.59
CA GLU A 7 -21.30 18.01 -13.64
C GLU A 7 -22.61 17.60 -14.31
N ALA A 8 -22.85 16.30 -14.46
CA ALA A 8 -24.11 15.73 -14.95
C ALA A 8 -25.25 15.78 -13.91
N GLY A 9 -25.04 16.42 -12.76
CA GLY A 9 -26.07 16.68 -11.75
C GLY A 9 -26.12 15.68 -10.60
N LEU A 10 -25.37 14.58 -10.64
CA LEU A 10 -25.35 13.59 -9.55
C LEU A 10 -24.72 14.16 -8.28
N ASP A 11 -25.22 13.73 -7.13
CA ASP A 11 -24.59 14.05 -5.85
C ASP A 11 -23.44 13.07 -5.60
N VAL A 12 -22.21 13.57 -5.73
CA VAL A 12 -20.99 12.76 -5.73
C VAL A 12 -20.02 13.34 -4.72
N VAL A 13 -19.46 12.47 -3.89
CA VAL A 13 -18.30 12.76 -3.04
C VAL A 13 -17.15 11.82 -3.43
N ILE A 14 -15.93 12.35 -3.48
CA ILE A 14 -14.74 11.61 -3.92
C ILE A 14 -13.85 11.34 -2.71
N LEU A 15 -13.36 10.11 -2.59
CA LEU A 15 -12.44 9.68 -1.54
C LEU A 15 -11.16 9.16 -2.18
N ASN A 16 -10.04 9.69 -1.70
CA ASN A 16 -8.70 9.31 -2.13
C ASN A 16 -7.97 8.69 -0.93
N PRO A 17 -8.11 7.39 -0.67
CA PRO A 17 -7.32 6.75 0.37
C PRO A 17 -5.85 6.62 -0.03
N THR A 18 -4.97 6.62 0.97
CA THR A 18 -3.55 6.29 0.80
C THR A 18 -3.36 4.75 0.80
N SER A 19 -2.22 4.25 1.30
CA SER A 19 -1.90 2.82 1.26
C SER A 19 -2.81 2.04 2.22
N ALA A 20 -3.89 1.50 1.69
CA ALA A 20 -4.86 0.75 2.47
C ALA A 20 -4.28 -0.58 2.97
N ILE A 21 -4.33 -0.79 4.29
CA ILE A 21 -3.83 -1.99 4.96
C ILE A 21 -4.75 -2.36 6.13
N GLY A 22 -4.90 -3.65 6.43
CA GLY A 22 -5.63 -4.11 7.61
C GLY A 22 -6.66 -5.20 7.31
N PRO A 23 -7.26 -5.78 8.35
CA PRO A 23 -8.19 -6.90 8.20
C PRO A 23 -9.63 -6.45 7.87
N PRO A 24 -10.41 -7.29 7.17
CA PRO A 24 -10.01 -8.53 6.50
C PRO A 24 -9.46 -8.27 5.08
N ASP A 25 -8.27 -8.78 4.77
CA ASP A 25 -7.71 -8.79 3.41
C ASP A 25 -7.86 -10.18 2.78
N GLN A 26 -9.08 -10.51 2.33
CA GLN A 26 -9.48 -11.89 1.95
C GLN A 26 -8.68 -12.44 0.76
N LYS A 27 -8.35 -11.58 -0.21
CA LYS A 27 -7.41 -11.88 -1.29
C LYS A 27 -6.24 -10.96 -1.07
N PRO A 28 -5.07 -11.47 -0.66
CA PRO A 28 -4.00 -10.62 -0.18
C PRO A 28 -3.69 -9.57 -1.26
N SER A 29 -4.01 -8.33 -0.92
CA SER A 29 -3.65 -7.14 -1.68
C SER A 29 -2.13 -7.10 -1.87
N LEU A 30 -1.63 -6.20 -2.70
CA LEU A 30 -0.17 -6.07 -2.88
C LEU A 30 0.55 -5.86 -1.52
N LEU A 31 -0.02 -5.02 -0.66
CA LEU A 31 0.51 -4.78 0.69
C LEU A 31 0.26 -5.95 1.63
N GLY A 32 -0.94 -6.54 1.62
CA GLY A 32 -1.23 -7.72 2.43
C GLY A 32 -0.33 -8.90 2.08
N LYS A 33 -0.04 -9.10 0.80
CA LYS A 33 0.92 -10.10 0.33
C LYS A 33 2.34 -9.76 0.81
N ALA A 34 2.76 -8.51 0.73
CA ALA A 34 4.07 -8.09 1.25
C ALA A 34 4.20 -8.36 2.76
N VAL A 35 3.16 -8.08 3.55
CA VAL A 35 3.10 -8.41 4.99
C VAL A 35 3.20 -9.92 5.21
N ILE A 36 2.47 -10.72 4.43
CA ILE A 36 2.53 -12.19 4.51
C ILE A 36 3.94 -12.71 4.16
N ASP A 37 4.56 -12.15 3.13
CA ASP A 37 5.89 -12.54 2.66
C ASP A 37 6.98 -12.16 3.69
N LEU A 38 6.87 -10.97 4.31
CA LEU A 38 7.70 -10.56 5.45
C LEU A 38 7.54 -11.53 6.63
N TYR A 39 6.29 -11.83 7.00
CA TYR A 39 6.00 -12.74 8.11
C TYR A 39 6.54 -14.16 7.85
N LYS A 40 6.40 -14.66 6.62
CA LYS A 40 6.96 -15.96 6.22
C LYS A 40 8.48 -15.96 6.11
N GLY A 41 9.12 -14.79 6.04
CA GLY A 41 10.56 -14.64 5.87
C GLY A 41 11.02 -14.91 4.44
N SER A 42 10.14 -14.81 3.44
CA SER A 42 10.52 -14.91 2.02
C SER A 42 11.21 -13.64 1.52
N LEU A 43 11.13 -12.54 2.27
CA LEU A 43 11.82 -11.28 2.02
C LEU A 43 12.98 -11.10 3.01
N PRO A 44 14.24 -11.36 2.61
CA PRO A 44 15.40 -11.30 3.50
C PRO A 44 15.87 -9.86 3.79
N PHE A 45 15.40 -8.88 3.04
CA PHE A 45 15.73 -7.46 3.18
C PHE A 45 14.57 -6.59 2.70
N VAL A 46 14.59 -5.32 3.10
CA VAL A 46 13.66 -4.28 2.61
C VAL A 46 14.44 -3.17 1.92
N VAL A 47 13.78 -2.40 1.07
CA VAL A 47 14.39 -1.25 0.38
C VAL A 47 13.98 0.04 1.09
N GLN A 48 14.89 1.00 1.13
CA GLN A 48 14.65 2.32 1.70
C GLN A 48 13.45 3.01 1.05
N GLY A 49 12.56 3.54 1.89
CA GLY A 49 11.34 4.21 1.44
C GLY A 49 10.24 4.09 2.49
N GLY A 50 9.07 4.60 2.15
CA GLY A 50 7.92 4.58 3.03
C GLY A 50 6.69 5.17 2.35
N PHE A 51 5.54 4.89 2.94
CA PHE A 51 4.24 5.36 2.46
C PHE A 51 3.39 5.78 3.65
N ASP A 52 2.35 6.57 3.35
CA ASP A 52 1.26 6.75 4.28
C ASP A 52 0.36 5.51 4.25
N PHE A 53 0.24 4.84 5.39
CA PHE A 53 -0.58 3.65 5.59
C PHE A 53 -1.86 4.00 6.32
N CYS A 54 -3.00 3.61 5.76
CA CYS A 54 -4.32 3.88 6.32
C CYS A 54 -5.04 2.55 6.60
N ASP A 55 -5.63 2.42 7.79
CA ASP A 55 -6.40 1.24 8.14
C ASP A 55 -7.66 1.15 7.27
N VAL A 56 -7.90 -0.01 6.64
CA VAL A 56 -9.08 -0.24 5.80
C VAL A 56 -10.41 0.02 6.52
N ARG A 57 -10.45 -0.16 7.84
CA ARG A 57 -11.63 0.09 8.69
C ARG A 57 -11.86 1.59 8.87
N ASP A 58 -10.78 2.37 9.00
CA ASP A 58 -10.85 3.82 9.08
C ASP A 58 -11.27 4.43 7.73
N ILE A 59 -10.80 3.85 6.62
CA ILE A 59 -11.28 4.22 5.27
C ILE A 59 -12.78 3.96 5.16
N ALA A 60 -13.27 2.79 5.60
CA ALA A 60 -14.69 2.46 5.57
C ALA A 60 -15.52 3.43 6.43
N PHE A 61 -15.05 3.76 7.63
CA PHE A 61 -15.69 4.75 8.48
C PHE A 61 -15.70 6.15 7.84
N GLY A 62 -14.57 6.56 7.26
CA GLY A 62 -14.45 7.80 6.51
C GLY A 62 -15.42 7.86 5.32
N ALA A 63 -15.62 6.75 4.63
CA ALA A 63 -16.58 6.66 3.53
C ALA A 63 -18.02 6.87 3.99
N VAL A 64 -18.43 6.23 5.08
CA VAL A 64 -19.75 6.47 5.68
C VAL A 64 -19.91 7.93 6.10
N LYS A 65 -18.88 8.53 6.71
CA LYS A 65 -18.93 9.94 7.13
C LYS A 65 -18.99 10.90 5.94
N ALA A 66 -18.34 10.57 4.83
CA ALA A 66 -18.40 11.36 3.61
C ALA A 66 -19.78 11.31 2.95
N LEU A 67 -20.51 10.20 3.06
CA LEU A 67 -21.90 10.13 2.61
C LEU A 67 -22.83 11.04 3.45
N GLU A 68 -22.57 11.16 4.75
CA GLU A 68 -23.39 11.98 5.65
C GLU A 68 -23.06 13.47 5.61
N LYS A 69 -21.77 13.81 5.45
CA LYS A 69 -21.23 15.17 5.69
C LYS A 69 -20.38 15.70 4.54
N GLY A 70 -20.13 14.89 3.52
CA GLY A 70 -19.37 15.30 2.36
C GLY A 70 -20.10 16.40 1.59
N ARG A 71 -19.31 17.28 0.98
CA ARG A 71 -19.83 18.29 0.07
C ARG A 71 -19.82 17.74 -1.36
N LYS A 72 -20.91 17.97 -2.10
CA LYS A 72 -21.03 17.61 -3.51
C LYS A 72 -19.84 18.14 -4.32
N GLY A 73 -19.23 17.26 -5.10
CA GLY A 73 -18.13 17.57 -6.02
C GLY A 73 -16.75 17.65 -5.36
N GLU A 74 -16.67 17.54 -4.03
CA GLU A 74 -15.40 17.65 -3.31
C GLU A 74 -14.67 16.31 -3.20
N ALA A 75 -13.34 16.40 -3.09
CA ALA A 75 -12.46 15.25 -2.90
C ALA A 75 -11.75 15.32 -1.54
N TYR A 76 -11.78 14.20 -0.82
CA TYR A 76 -11.18 14.08 0.51
C TYR A 76 -10.04 13.06 0.49
N LEU A 77 -8.86 13.47 0.96
CA LEU A 77 -7.74 12.57 1.20
C LEU A 77 -7.99 11.81 2.51
N LEU A 78 -8.00 10.48 2.44
CA LEU A 78 -8.07 9.62 3.62
C LEU A 78 -6.67 9.07 3.90
N SER A 79 -5.90 9.83 4.67
CA SER A 79 -4.57 9.43 5.14
C SER A 79 -4.63 8.74 6.50
N GLY A 80 -3.63 7.94 6.79
CA GLY A 80 -3.36 7.42 8.13
C GLY A 80 -2.04 7.97 8.66
N HIS A 81 -1.05 7.09 8.72
CA HIS A 81 0.27 7.41 9.26
C HIS A 81 1.38 7.02 8.30
N TYR A 82 2.32 7.94 8.12
CA TYR A 82 3.55 7.62 7.42
C TYR A 82 4.38 6.63 8.22
N HIS A 83 4.76 5.53 7.56
CA HIS A 83 5.77 4.62 8.05
C HIS A 83 6.76 4.29 6.92
N SER A 84 8.02 4.11 7.29
CA SER A 84 9.00 3.49 6.42
C SER A 84 8.65 2.01 6.19
N ILE A 85 9.11 1.45 5.07
CA ILE A 85 8.99 0.00 4.82
C ILE A 85 9.74 -0.79 5.89
N LYS A 86 10.83 -0.23 6.42
CA LYS A 86 11.56 -0.79 7.55
C LYS A 86 10.72 -0.83 8.82
N GLU A 87 10.02 0.24 9.17
CA GLU A 87 9.11 0.25 10.33
C GLU A 87 7.97 -0.76 10.15
N LEU A 88 7.38 -0.83 8.95
CA LEU A 88 6.36 -1.85 8.65
C LEU A 88 6.91 -3.27 8.85
N ALA A 89 8.11 -3.55 8.34
CA ALA A 89 8.77 -4.83 8.53
C ALA A 89 9.10 -5.11 10.00
N ASP A 90 9.56 -4.10 10.74
CA ASP A 90 9.86 -4.22 12.17
C ASP A 90 8.58 -4.56 12.96
N PHE A 91 7.42 -3.95 12.65
CA PHE A 91 6.13 -4.31 13.25
C PHE A 91 5.73 -5.77 13.00
N VAL A 92 5.92 -6.26 11.76
CA VAL A 92 5.61 -7.65 11.39
C VAL A 92 6.56 -8.63 12.10
N MET A 93 7.84 -8.29 12.20
CA MET A 93 8.86 -9.14 12.81
C MET A 93 8.79 -9.17 14.34
N GLU A 94 8.34 -8.08 14.96
CA GLU A 94 8.04 -8.03 16.40
C GLU A 94 6.97 -9.06 16.79
N ALA A 95 5.92 -9.19 15.98
CA ALA A 95 4.89 -10.21 16.16
C ALA A 95 5.42 -11.66 16.03
N LYS A 96 6.59 -11.87 15.41
CA LYS A 96 7.25 -13.18 15.22
C LYS A 96 8.39 -13.43 16.21
N THR A 97 8.79 -12.42 17.01
CA THR A 97 9.99 -12.48 17.87
C THR A 97 11.28 -12.81 17.09
N GLN A 98 11.40 -12.31 15.86
CA GLN A 98 12.57 -12.56 15.00
C GLN A 98 13.48 -11.32 14.84
N LYS A 99 14.68 -11.55 14.29
CA LYS A 99 15.67 -10.49 14.03
C LYS A 99 15.13 -9.48 13.02
N ARG A 100 15.42 -8.19 13.26
CA ARG A 100 15.05 -7.08 12.37
C ARG A 100 15.72 -7.22 11.00
N LEU A 101 15.00 -6.86 9.94
CA LEU A 101 15.50 -6.93 8.58
C LEU A 101 16.45 -5.77 8.28
N VAL A 102 17.36 -6.01 7.35
CA VAL A 102 18.28 -4.98 6.84
C VAL A 102 17.58 -4.16 5.77
N GLU A 103 17.75 -2.84 5.85
CA GLU A 103 17.28 -1.89 4.85
C GLU A 103 18.38 -1.59 3.84
N LEU A 104 18.08 -1.76 2.56
CA LEU A 104 18.97 -1.51 1.44
C LEU A 104 18.69 -0.13 0.83
N PRO A 105 19.72 0.66 0.50
CA PRO A 105 19.54 1.91 -0.23
C PRO A 105 18.85 1.72 -1.59
N LEU A 106 18.05 2.72 -2.00
CA LEU A 106 17.29 2.69 -3.26
C LEU A 106 18.14 2.47 -4.52
N TYR A 107 19.39 2.94 -4.54
CA TYR A 107 20.26 2.77 -5.71
C TYR A 107 20.58 1.29 -5.99
N ILE A 108 20.53 0.42 -4.97
CA ILE A 108 20.74 -1.03 -5.15
C ILE A 108 19.62 -1.63 -6.00
N ALA A 109 18.37 -1.16 -5.83
CA ALA A 109 17.24 -1.58 -6.66
C ALA A 109 17.44 -1.19 -8.13
N ASN A 110 17.97 0.02 -8.39
CA ASN A 110 18.26 0.48 -9.75
C ASN A 110 19.35 -0.37 -10.43
N ILE A 111 20.39 -0.78 -9.68
CA ILE A 111 21.44 -1.66 -10.19
C ILE A 111 20.90 -3.06 -10.47
N ALA A 112 19.99 -3.57 -9.65
CA ALA A 112 19.37 -4.88 -9.84
C ALA A 112 18.39 -4.91 -11.03
N PHE A 113 17.79 -3.77 -11.37
CA PHE A 113 16.77 -3.65 -12.42
C PHE A 113 17.15 -4.25 -13.81
N PRO A 114 18.33 -3.98 -14.40
CA PRO A 114 18.73 -4.62 -15.67
C PRO A 114 18.83 -6.15 -15.55
N PHE A 115 19.29 -6.67 -14.42
CA PHE A 115 19.38 -8.11 -14.18
C PHE A 115 17.99 -8.75 -14.05
N VAL A 116 17.07 -8.09 -13.34
CA VAL A 116 15.68 -8.54 -13.22
C VAL A 116 14.98 -8.51 -14.58
N LYS A 117 15.19 -7.48 -15.39
CA LYS A 117 14.68 -7.42 -16.77
C LYS A 117 15.21 -8.56 -17.64
N PHE A 118 16.51 -8.84 -17.56
CA PHE A 118 17.13 -9.93 -18.30
C PHE A 118 16.59 -11.31 -17.85
N TYR A 119 16.43 -11.50 -16.54
CA TYR A 119 15.85 -12.72 -15.98
C TYR A 119 14.38 -12.89 -16.36
N SER A 120 13.59 -11.82 -16.34
CA SER A 120 12.18 -11.80 -16.79
C SER A 120 12.07 -12.14 -18.27
N TRP A 121 12.97 -11.60 -19.11
CA TRP A 121 13.04 -11.94 -20.53
C TRP A 121 13.33 -13.43 -20.76
N LEU A 122 14.27 -14.02 -20.01
CA LEU A 122 14.60 -15.45 -20.10
C LEU A 122 13.47 -16.35 -19.59
N THR A 123 12.79 -15.97 -18.53
CA THR A 123 11.76 -16.79 -17.87
C THR A 123 10.35 -16.53 -18.38
N LYS A 124 10.17 -15.60 -19.34
CA LYS A 124 8.85 -15.11 -19.83
C LYS A 124 7.87 -14.73 -18.70
N THR A 125 8.37 -14.45 -17.51
CA THR A 125 7.56 -14.11 -16.35
C THR A 125 7.49 -12.59 -16.25
N THR A 126 6.34 -12.01 -16.56
CA THR A 126 6.11 -10.56 -16.47
C THR A 126 5.82 -10.18 -15.01
N PHE A 127 6.74 -9.45 -14.39
CA PHE A 127 6.47 -8.73 -13.14
C PHE A 127 5.99 -7.32 -13.51
N ILE A 128 4.80 -6.95 -13.04
CA ILE A 128 4.18 -5.62 -13.19
C ILE A 128 4.57 -4.78 -11.99
#